data_AF-A0A021WYA2-F1
#
_entry.id   AF-A0A021WYA2-F1
#
_cell.length_a   1.000
_cell.length_b   1.000
_cell.length_c   1.000
_cell.angle_alpha   90.00
_cell.angle_beta   90.00
_cell.angle_gamma   90.00
#
_symmetry.space_group_name_H-M   'P 1'
#
loop_
_entity.id
_entity.type
_entity.pdbx_description
1 polymer ?
#
loop_
_entity_poly.entity_id
_entity_poly.type
_entity_poly.pdbx_seq_one_letter_code
_entity_poly.pdbx_strand_id
1 'polypeptide(L)'
;MIVRLTVEAERDLTEIARYTATAFGVVQAMHYAALIGHAMSLLAENPLRPASRARDELRPGVRSMHFSRAAARRHAAAHVLYYHLVAGADEAQEIVILRVLHERMEPLKRLVDANSPEKDSPP
;
A
#
# COMPACT_ATOMS: atom_id res chain seq x y z
N MET A 1 2.26 0.95 15.49
CA MET A 1 3.40 1.05 14.57
C MET A 1 3.14 2.18 13.59
N ILE A 2 4.15 2.96 13.19
CA ILE A 2 3.96 4.07 12.25
C ILE A 2 3.87 3.52 10.82
N VAL A 3 2.99 4.09 10.01
CA VAL A 3 2.86 3.80 8.58
C VAL A 3 3.19 5.07 7.80
N ARG A 4 4.20 5.00 6.95
CA ARG A 4 4.58 6.07 6.02
C ARG A 4 4.35 5.63 4.59
N LEU A 5 3.99 6.58 3.73
CA LEU A 5 3.87 6.36 2.30
C LEU A 5 5.11 6.92 1.59
N THR A 6 5.53 6.25 0.52
CA THR A 6 6.40 6.87 -0.49
C THR A 6 5.56 7.77 -1.40
N VAL A 7 6.20 8.70 -2.09
CA VAL A 7 5.54 9.60 -3.05
C VAL A 7 4.83 8.80 -4.15
N GLU A 8 5.41 7.69 -4.58
CA GLU A 8 4.81 6.80 -5.57
C GLU A 8 3.57 6.10 -5.01
N ALA A 9 3.58 5.68 -3.74
CA ALA A 9 2.38 5.14 -3.10
C ALA A 9 1.28 6.18 -2.96
N GLU A 10 1.58 7.42 -2.58
CA GLU A 10 0.59 8.52 -2.53
C GLU A 10 -0.02 8.81 -3.90
N ARG A 11 0.83 8.83 -4.93
CA ARG A 11 0.40 9.00 -6.32
C ARG A 11 -0.51 7.85 -6.75
N ASP A 12 -0.12 6.61 -6.47
CA ASP A 12 -0.92 5.43 -6.78
C ASP A 12 -2.32 5.55 -6.13
N LEU A 13 -2.40 5.92 -4.84
CA LEU A 13 -3.66 6.11 -4.12
C LEU A 13 -4.54 7.21 -4.74
N THR A 14 -3.92 8.32 -5.13
CA THR A 14 -4.61 9.43 -5.79
C THR A 14 -5.18 9.01 -7.16
N GLU A 15 -4.40 8.27 -7.94
CA GLU A 15 -4.82 7.72 -9.24
C GLU A 15 -5.95 6.70 -9.08
N ILE A 16 -5.86 5.81 -8.08
CA ILE A 16 -6.92 4.84 -7.72
C ILE A 16 -8.22 5.56 -7.37
N ALA A 17 -8.16 6.57 -6.49
CA ALA A 17 -9.34 7.32 -6.08
C ALA A 17 -10.00 8.03 -7.28
N ARG A 18 -9.19 8.71 -8.11
CA ARG A 18 -9.66 9.40 -9.32
C ARG A 18 -10.30 8.43 -10.33
N TYR A 19 -9.62 7.33 -10.63
CA TYR A 19 -10.13 6.32 -11.54
C TYR A 19 -11.43 5.71 -11.02
N THR A 20 -11.48 5.34 -9.74
CA THR A 20 -12.67 4.74 -9.13
C THR A 20 -13.86 5.69 -9.18
N ALA A 21 -13.64 6.98 -8.87
CA ALA A 21 -14.69 7.99 -8.94
C ALA A 21 -15.21 8.20 -10.37
N THR A 22 -14.31 8.19 -11.36
CA THR A 22 -14.66 8.38 -12.77
C THR A 22 -15.39 7.17 -13.35
N ALA A 23 -14.94 5.96 -13.04
CA ALA A 23 -15.48 4.73 -13.61
C ALA A 23 -16.73 4.21 -12.89
N PHE A 24 -16.84 4.44 -11.58
CA PHE A 24 -17.88 3.82 -10.73
C PHE A 24 -18.64 4.81 -9.85
N GLY A 25 -18.29 6.10 -9.88
CA GLY A 25 -18.91 7.15 -9.07
C GLY A 25 -18.28 7.35 -7.70
N VAL A 26 -18.56 8.52 -7.11
CA VAL A 26 -17.94 9.01 -5.87
C VAL A 26 -18.20 8.09 -4.67
N VAL A 27 -19.42 7.55 -4.55
CA VAL A 27 -19.77 6.64 -3.45
C VAL A 27 -18.88 5.39 -3.47
N GLN A 28 -18.64 4.82 -4.65
CA GLN A 28 -17.77 3.64 -4.77
C GLN A 28 -16.31 3.99 -4.47
N ALA A 29 -15.85 5.19 -4.85
CA ALA A 29 -14.52 5.68 -4.51
C ALA A 29 -14.33 5.84 -3.00
N MET A 30 -15.33 6.36 -2.28
CA MET A 30 -15.29 6.47 -0.81
C MET A 30 -15.21 5.11 -0.13
N HIS A 31 -16.03 4.14 -0.56
CA HIS A 31 -15.95 2.77 -0.03
C HIS A 31 -14.58 2.12 -0.28
N TYR A 32 -14.01 2.35 -1.47
CA TYR A 32 -12.71 1.81 -1.81
C TYR A 32 -11.58 2.46 -1.00
N ALA A 33 -11.64 3.78 -0.78
CA ALA A 33 -10.71 4.49 0.10
C ALA A 33 -10.81 4.00 1.56
N ALA A 34 -12.02 3.75 2.06
CA ALA A 34 -12.23 3.19 3.40
C ALA A 34 -11.62 1.78 3.53
N LEU A 35 -11.74 0.94 2.50
CA LEU A 35 -11.09 -0.38 2.47
C LEU A 35 -9.57 -0.28 2.53
N ILE A 36 -8.98 0.66 1.78
CA ILE A 36 -7.54 0.91 1.79
C ILE A 36 -7.08 1.35 3.18
N GLY A 37 -7.79 2.31 3.79
CA GLY A 37 -7.52 2.77 5.15
C GLY A 37 -7.57 1.62 6.16
N HIS A 38 -8.63 0.81 6.10
CA HIS A 38 -8.76 -0.37 6.96
C HIS A 38 -7.61 -1.37 6.77
N ALA A 39 -7.19 -1.63 5.53
CA ALA A 39 -6.06 -2.49 5.23
C ALA A 39 -4.74 -1.95 5.84
N MET A 40 -4.53 -0.64 5.80
CA MET A 40 -3.36 -0.01 6.42
C MET A 40 -3.41 -0.05 7.95
N SER A 41 -4.57 0.21 8.56
CA SER A 41 -4.77 0.09 10.01
C SER A 41 -4.48 -1.31 10.50
N LEU A 42 -5.01 -2.31 9.78
CA LEU A 42 -4.64 -3.69 10.00
C LEU A 42 -3.11 -3.79 9.98
N LEU A 43 -2.39 -3.38 8.93
CA LEU A 43 -0.93 -3.55 8.88
C LEU A 43 -0.21 -2.89 10.04
N ALA A 44 -0.66 -1.71 10.47
CA ALA A 44 -0.11 -1.02 11.63
C ALA A 44 -0.24 -1.82 12.95
N GLU A 45 -1.30 -2.63 13.10
CA GLU A 45 -1.51 -3.53 14.24
C GLU A 45 -0.59 -4.76 14.20
N ASN A 46 -0.48 -5.39 13.02
CA ASN A 46 0.37 -6.56 12.82
C ASN A 46 0.90 -6.60 11.39
N PRO A 47 2.15 -6.17 11.15
CA PRO A 47 2.74 -6.18 9.82
C PRO A 47 3.06 -7.57 9.29
N LEU A 48 3.16 -8.59 10.15
CA LEU A 48 3.49 -9.96 9.75
C LEU A 48 2.24 -10.86 9.78
N ARG A 49 1.05 -10.26 9.74
CA ARG A 49 -0.21 -11.02 9.77
C ARG A 49 -0.28 -12.08 8.66
N PRO A 50 -1.11 -13.13 8.81
CA PRO A 50 -1.24 -14.20 7.81
C PRO A 50 -1.59 -13.73 6.37
N ALA A 51 -2.24 -12.57 6.23
CA ALA A 51 -2.56 -11.97 4.93
C ALA A 51 -1.35 -11.32 4.23
N SER A 52 -0.27 -11.06 4.96
CA SER A 52 0.99 -10.51 4.46
C SER A 52 1.88 -11.62 3.92
N ARG A 53 2.44 -11.41 2.73
CA ARG A 53 3.35 -12.35 2.07
C ARG A 53 4.72 -11.72 1.89
N ALA A 54 5.77 -12.45 2.26
CA ALA A 54 7.13 -12.11 1.87
C ALA A 54 7.25 -12.14 0.34
N ARG A 55 7.96 -11.17 -0.22
CA ARG A 55 8.18 -10.98 -1.65
C ARG A 55 9.66 -10.76 -1.95
N ASP A 56 10.52 -11.57 -1.32
CA ASP A 56 11.98 -11.46 -1.46
C ASP A 56 12.43 -11.66 -2.92
N GLU A 57 11.61 -12.32 -3.75
CA GLU A 57 11.85 -12.43 -5.19
C GLU A 57 11.69 -11.11 -5.95
N LEU A 58 11.02 -10.12 -5.35
CA LEU A 58 10.93 -8.77 -5.92
C LEU A 58 12.12 -7.94 -5.47
N ARG A 59 12.32 -7.84 -4.15
CA ARG A 59 13.49 -7.25 -3.47
C ARG A 59 13.56 -7.82 -2.06
N PRO A 60 14.76 -8.00 -1.47
CA PRO A 60 14.90 -8.48 -0.10
C PRO A 60 14.08 -7.65 0.90
N GLY A 61 13.34 -8.33 1.77
CA GLY A 61 12.56 -7.71 2.86
C GLY A 61 11.23 -7.08 2.43
N VAL A 62 10.95 -7.00 1.11
CA VAL A 62 9.65 -6.52 0.63
C VAL A 62 8.56 -7.51 0.98
N ARG A 63 7.41 -6.97 1.37
CA ARG A 63 6.20 -7.70 1.67
C ARG A 63 5.03 -7.15 0.86
N SER A 64 3.99 -7.95 0.71
CA SER A 64 2.76 -7.52 0.04
C SER A 64 1.51 -8.01 0.75
N MET A 65 0.43 -7.25 0.63
CA MET A 65 -0.91 -7.64 1.07
C MET A 65 -1.94 -7.19 0.04
N HIS A 66 -2.75 -8.13 -0.40
CA HIS A 66 -3.84 -7.87 -1.35
C HIS A 66 -5.06 -7.33 -0.60
N PHE A 67 -5.69 -6.23 -1.06
CA PHE A 67 -6.79 -5.59 -0.31
C PHE A 67 -8.03 -6.46 -0.16
N SER A 68 -8.24 -7.44 -1.05
CA SER A 68 -9.30 -8.45 -0.86
C SER A 68 -9.16 -9.25 0.45
N ARG A 69 -7.99 -9.23 1.11
CA ARG A 69 -7.77 -9.84 2.43
C ARG A 69 -8.32 -9.00 3.58
N ALA A 70 -8.57 -7.71 3.35
CA ALA A 70 -9.22 -6.80 4.29
C ALA A 70 -10.70 -6.58 3.95
N ALA A 71 -11.17 -7.07 2.80
CA ALA A 71 -12.55 -6.93 2.37
C ALA A 71 -13.44 -8.05 2.92
N ALA A 72 -14.72 -7.72 3.14
CA ALA A 72 -15.72 -8.69 3.60
C ALA A 72 -15.98 -9.84 2.58
N ARG A 73 -15.72 -9.59 1.29
CA ARG A 73 -15.90 -10.57 0.21
C ARG A 73 -14.60 -10.84 -0.51
N ARG A 74 -14.36 -12.11 -0.87
CA ARG A 74 -13.26 -12.49 -1.76
C ARG A 74 -13.43 -11.77 -3.11
N HIS A 75 -12.31 -11.35 -3.71
CA HIS A 75 -12.25 -10.65 -5.00
C HIS A 75 -12.91 -9.26 -5.06
N ALA A 76 -13.29 -8.66 -3.93
CA ALA A 76 -13.92 -7.33 -3.90
C ALA A 76 -12.96 -6.15 -4.14
N ALA A 77 -11.66 -6.42 -4.31
CA ALA A 77 -10.64 -5.41 -4.58
C ALA A 77 -9.58 -6.00 -5.49
N ALA A 78 -8.99 -5.17 -6.35
CA ALA A 78 -8.04 -5.60 -7.39
C ALA A 78 -6.64 -5.03 -7.17
N HIS A 79 -6.36 -4.46 -5.99
CA HIS A 79 -5.09 -3.80 -5.71
C HIS A 79 -4.31 -4.52 -4.61
N VAL A 80 -2.99 -4.45 -4.74
CA VAL A 80 -1.98 -5.03 -3.87
C VAL A 80 -1.11 -3.90 -3.36
N LEU A 81 -0.99 -3.82 -2.04
CA LEU A 81 0.00 -2.94 -1.41
C LEU A 81 1.33 -3.69 -1.26
N TYR A 82 2.42 -2.99 -1.50
CA TYR A 82 3.79 -3.46 -1.31
C TYR A 82 4.47 -2.56 -0.30
N TYR A 83 5.18 -3.15 0.66
CA TYR A 83 5.76 -2.40 1.76
C TYR A 83 7.04 -3.06 2.28
N HIS A 84 7.79 -2.27 3.04
CA HIS A 84 8.96 -2.73 3.78
C HIS A 84 8.74 -2.47 5.28
N LEU A 85 9.39 -3.26 6.13
CA LEU A 85 9.58 -2.95 7.54
C LEU A 85 10.98 -2.38 7.72
N VAL A 86 11.07 -1.18 8.25
CA VAL A 86 12.35 -0.49 8.51
C VAL A 86 12.45 -0.12 9.98
N ALA A 87 13.68 0.06 10.47
CA ALA A 87 13.89 0.72 11.75
C ALA A 87 13.68 2.23 11.55
N GLY A 88 12.77 2.81 12.32
CA GLY A 88 12.50 4.24 12.35
C GLY A 88 13.56 5.03 13.11
N ALA A 89 13.40 6.35 13.16
CA ALA A 89 14.36 7.26 13.77
C ALA A 89 14.60 6.99 15.27
N ASP A 90 13.57 6.53 15.97
CA ASP A 90 13.60 6.20 17.41
C ASP A 90 13.76 4.68 17.66
N GLU A 91 14.38 3.95 16.72
CA GLU A 91 14.50 2.47 16.72
C GLU A 91 13.16 1.71 16.68
N ALA A 92 12.03 2.41 16.69
CA ALA A 92 10.71 1.84 16.51
C ALA A 92 10.55 1.28 15.09
N GLN A 93 9.97 0.08 14.93
CA GLN A 93 9.65 -0.41 13.60
C GLN A 93 8.63 0.49 12.90
N GLU A 94 8.83 0.71 11.61
CA GLU A 94 7.93 1.44 10.73
C GLU A 94 7.55 0.59 9.52
N ILE A 95 6.32 0.75 9.05
CA ILE A 95 5.91 0.29 7.72
C ILE A 95 6.12 1.42 6.73
N VAL A 96 6.89 1.15 5.68
CA VAL A 96 7.00 2.04 4.52
C VAL A 96 6.25 1.42 3.35
N ILE A 97 5.13 2.02 2.94
CA ILE A 97 4.40 1.60 1.75
C ILE A 97 5.14 2.09 0.51
N LEU A 98 5.64 1.14 -0.27
CA LEU A 98 6.44 1.39 -1.47
C LEU A 98 5.54 1.70 -2.67
N ARG A 99 4.46 0.95 -2.86
CA ARG A 99 3.54 1.08 -4.01
C ARG A 99 2.17 0.49 -3.67
N VAL A 100 1.13 0.98 -4.34
CA VAL A 100 -0.21 0.36 -4.36
C VAL A 100 -0.58 0.08 -5.81
N LEU A 101 -0.43 -1.17 -6.23
CA LEU A 101 -0.53 -1.53 -7.65
C LEU A 101 -1.78 -2.34 -7.91
N HIS A 102 -2.36 -2.18 -9.10
CA HIS A 102 -3.37 -3.13 -9.57
C HIS A 102 -2.72 -4.52 -9.73
N GLU A 103 -3.44 -5.59 -9.40
CA GLU A 103 -2.94 -6.99 -9.42
C GLU A 103 -2.43 -7.48 -10.79
N ARG A 104 -2.71 -6.72 -11.85
CA ARG A 104 -2.30 -7.01 -13.24
C ARG A 104 -1.00 -6.31 -13.61
N MET A 105 -0.51 -5.40 -12.76
CA MET A 105 0.74 -4.70 -12.98
C MET A 105 1.92 -5.57 -12.56
N GLU A 106 3.05 -5.41 -13.27
CA GLU A 106 4.29 -6.08 -12.94
C GLU A 106 5.04 -5.31 -11.85
N PRO A 107 5.11 -5.80 -10.59
CA PRO A 107 5.62 -5.02 -9.47
C PRO A 107 7.14 -4.82 -9.53
N LEU A 108 7.89 -5.79 -10.07
CA LEU A 108 9.35 -5.73 -10.15
C LEU A 108 9.86 -4.45 -10.85
N LYS A 109 9.12 -3.97 -11.86
CA LYS A 109 9.43 -2.77 -12.64
C LYS A 109 8.94 -1.46 -12.01
N ARG A 110 8.24 -1.53 -10.88
CA ARG A 110 7.51 -0.40 -10.28
C ARG A 110 7.94 -0.09 -8.85
N LEU A 111 8.48 -1.08 -8.13
CA LEU A 111 8.92 -0.86 -6.76
C LEU A 111 9.98 0.23 -6.67
N VAL A 112 9.88 1.02 -5.61
CA VAL A 112 10.86 2.03 -5.21
C VAL A 112 11.51 1.59 -3.90
N ASP A 113 12.61 2.24 -3.53
CA ASP A 113 13.31 1.90 -2.29
C ASP A 113 12.62 2.55 -1.10
N ALA A 114 12.64 1.89 0.06
CA ALA A 114 12.02 2.41 1.28
C ALA A 114 12.63 3.74 1.75
N ASN A 115 13.89 3.98 1.37
CA ASN A 115 14.66 5.19 1.66
C ASN A 115 14.59 6.23 0.53
N SER A 116 13.72 6.03 -0.47
CA SER A 116 13.52 7.05 -1.50
C SER A 116 13.10 8.35 -0.80
N PRO A 117 13.77 9.48 -1.07
CA PRO A 117 13.59 10.70 -0.31
C PRO A 117 12.10 11.09 -0.33
N GLU A 118 11.60 11.46 0.84
CA GLU A 118 10.37 12.24 0.97
C GLU A 118 10.60 13.48 0.10
N LYS A 119 10.01 13.52 -1.10
CA LYS A 119 10.16 14.71 -1.93
C LYS A 119 9.32 15.77 -1.22
N ASP A 120 10.02 16.68 -0.55
CA ASP A 120 9.50 17.94 -0.06
C ASP A 120 8.42 18.44 -1.02
N SER A 121 7.22 18.65 -0.47
CA SER A 121 6.17 19.38 -1.17
C SER A 121 6.74 20.73 -1.64
N PRO A 122 6.43 21.20 -2.86
CA PRO A 122 6.98 22.46 -3.34
C PRO A 122 6.48 23.64 -2.48
N PRO A 123 7.24 24.74 -2.39
CA PRO A 123 6.88 25.94 -1.62
C PRO A 123 5.62 26.64 -2.15
#